data_AF-A0ABD4BM45-F1
#
_entry.id   AF-A0ABD4BM45-F1
#
_cell.length_a   1.000
_cell.length_b   1.000
_cell.length_c   1.000
_cell.angle_alpha   90.00
_cell.angle_beta   90.00
_cell.angle_gamma   90.00
#
_symmetry.space_group_name_H-M   'P 1'
#
loop_
_entity.id
_entity.type
_entity.pdbx_description
1 polymer ?
#
loop_
_entity_poly.entity_id
_entity_poly.type
_entity_poly.pdbx_seq_one_letter_code
_entity_poly.pdbx_strand_id
1 'polypeptide(L)'
;MNRQHQASPPRRGSPKRRLTHMNNPLPDVALTEVSSALVSLDWVGMQGVEVPVRLAEAGVRYPVHAHVDLQVDLADPSVKGIHMSRLYRLLDRYAEHQILSPDTLGALLEAMVESHLDCHSSRARLTLSFNLLCRRPALITEGLSGWKSYPVKLDATWHAGRLCLDVSADITYSSTCPCSAALSRQLLEGAFTARFGRQSFVDPMQVATWLRENASFATPHSQRSVATVQVRVAEQATELGLMTLIDAVEQALGTPVQTAVKRADEQAFARLNGQNLMYVEDAARKVQQALEGRYAASSVSVRHFESLHPHDAAAQTSNYLS
;
A
#
# COMPACT_ATOMS: atom_id res chain seq x y z
N MET A 1 -61.34 -16.46 -52.81
CA MET A 1 -61.28 -15.97 -51.41
C MET A 1 -60.10 -15.02 -51.29
N ASN A 2 -60.38 -13.78 -50.84
CA ASN A 2 -59.48 -12.76 -50.25
C ASN A 2 -58.20 -12.35 -50.99
N ARG A 3 -58.16 -11.15 -51.59
CA ARG A 3 -58.00 -9.79 -51.02
C ARG A 3 -56.51 -9.38 -50.85
N GLN A 4 -56.11 -8.51 -51.79
CA GLN A 4 -55.18 -7.38 -51.74
C GLN A 4 -54.44 -7.11 -50.41
N HIS A 5 -53.12 -6.93 -50.50
CA HIS A 5 -52.43 -5.88 -49.73
C HIS A 5 -51.44 -5.10 -50.62
N GLN A 6 -51.63 -3.78 -50.58
CA GLN A 6 -50.92 -2.73 -51.29
C GLN A 6 -49.48 -2.58 -50.76
N ALA A 7 -48.54 -2.39 -51.69
CA ALA A 7 -47.18 -1.97 -51.38
C ALA A 7 -47.16 -0.49 -50.93
N SER A 8 -46.54 -0.23 -49.79
CA SER A 8 -46.29 1.13 -49.29
C SER A 8 -44.96 1.69 -49.83
N PRO A 9 -44.88 2.98 -50.20
CA PRO A 9 -43.62 3.58 -50.67
C PRO A 9 -42.69 3.92 -49.49
N PRO A 10 -41.38 4.11 -49.73
CA PRO A 10 -40.39 4.28 -48.67
C PRO A 10 -40.56 5.64 -47.98
N ARG A 11 -40.41 5.64 -46.64
CA ARG A 11 -40.41 6.83 -45.80
C ARG A 11 -39.21 7.72 -46.19
N ARG A 12 -39.49 8.97 -46.59
CA ARG A 12 -38.49 10.03 -46.72
C ARG A 12 -37.80 10.24 -45.37
N GLY A 13 -36.49 10.02 -45.32
CA GLY A 13 -35.65 10.36 -44.19
C GLY A 13 -35.68 11.88 -43.96
N SER A 14 -35.92 12.28 -42.72
CA SER A 14 -35.72 13.64 -42.25
C SER A 14 -34.23 14.02 -42.38
N PRO A 15 -33.89 15.22 -42.90
CA PRO A 15 -32.51 15.63 -42.98
C PRO A 15 -31.97 15.87 -41.57
N LYS A 16 -31.06 15.00 -41.11
CA LYS A 16 -30.24 15.28 -39.93
C LYS A 16 -29.46 16.56 -40.22
N ARG A 17 -29.89 17.67 -39.61
CA ARG A 17 -29.10 18.90 -39.47
C ARG A 17 -27.72 18.46 -38.95
N ARG A 18 -26.69 18.54 -39.80
CA ARG A 18 -25.31 18.52 -39.33
C ARG A 18 -25.15 19.74 -38.44
N LEU A 19 -25.16 19.53 -37.12
CA LEU A 19 -24.57 20.49 -36.22
C LEU A 19 -23.06 20.42 -36.44
N THR A 20 -22.57 21.24 -37.36
CA THR A 20 -21.20 21.75 -37.31
C THR A 20 -21.11 22.61 -36.05
N HIS A 21 -20.93 21.98 -34.88
CA HIS A 21 -20.63 22.74 -33.67
C HIS A 21 -19.22 23.29 -33.81
N MET A 22 -19.18 24.60 -33.99
CA MET A 22 -18.01 25.45 -33.91
C MET A 22 -17.33 25.22 -32.56
N ASN A 23 -16.06 24.81 -32.59
CA ASN A 23 -15.14 24.88 -31.46
C ASN A 23 -14.72 26.35 -31.26
N ASN A 24 -15.68 27.24 -30.97
CA ASN A 24 -15.33 28.59 -30.51
C ASN A 24 -14.85 28.47 -29.06
N PRO A 25 -13.69 29.06 -28.70
CA PRO A 25 -13.23 29.07 -27.32
C PRO A 25 -14.28 29.81 -26.47
N LEU A 26 -14.82 29.11 -25.47
CA LEU A 26 -15.67 29.71 -24.44
C LEU A 26 -14.80 30.57 -23.51
N PRO A 27 -15.32 31.69 -22.99
CA PRO A 27 -14.58 32.52 -22.03
C PRO A 27 -14.19 31.70 -20.80
N ASP A 28 -12.93 31.81 -20.39
CA ASP A 28 -12.36 31.01 -19.32
C ASP A 28 -12.47 31.74 -17.97
N VAL A 29 -13.50 31.39 -17.21
CA VAL A 29 -13.84 32.02 -15.93
C VAL A 29 -12.70 31.97 -14.90
N ALA A 30 -11.84 30.96 -14.98
CA ALA A 30 -10.69 30.84 -14.08
C ALA A 30 -9.67 31.98 -14.29
N LEU A 31 -9.60 32.54 -15.51
CA LEU A 31 -8.71 33.64 -15.89
C LEU A 31 -9.43 35.00 -15.88
N THR A 32 -10.73 35.03 -16.16
CA THR A 32 -11.45 36.30 -16.38
C THR A 32 -12.12 36.85 -15.13
N GLU A 33 -12.36 36.03 -14.10
CA GLU A 33 -13.01 36.47 -12.87
C GLU A 33 -12.04 36.47 -11.68
N VAL A 34 -12.19 37.45 -10.80
CA VAL A 34 -11.38 37.62 -9.59
C VAL A 34 -12.06 36.92 -8.41
N SER A 35 -11.28 36.34 -7.51
CA SER A 35 -11.82 35.78 -6.27
C SER A 35 -12.49 36.85 -5.40
N SER A 36 -13.67 36.56 -4.86
CA SER A 36 -14.33 37.40 -3.86
C SER A 36 -13.73 37.26 -2.46
N ALA A 37 -12.95 36.20 -2.22
CA ALA A 37 -12.23 35.93 -0.99
C ALA A 37 -10.74 35.78 -1.30
N LEU A 38 -9.94 36.77 -0.88
CA LEU A 38 -8.52 36.88 -1.19
C LEU A 38 -7.67 36.06 -0.21
N VAL A 39 -7.77 34.73 -0.29
CA VAL A 39 -6.95 33.80 0.48
C VAL A 39 -6.25 32.83 -0.47
N SER A 40 -4.96 32.58 -0.26
CA SER A 40 -4.20 31.57 -1.00
C SER A 40 -4.62 30.16 -0.62
N LEU A 41 -4.55 29.22 -1.57
CA LEU A 41 -4.77 27.80 -1.29
C LEU A 41 -3.44 27.06 -1.36
N ASP A 42 -3.13 26.30 -0.30
CA ASP A 42 -1.94 25.44 -0.30
C ASP A 42 -1.99 24.42 -1.43
N TRP A 43 -3.18 23.86 -1.70
CA TRP A 43 -3.41 22.84 -2.70
C TRP A 43 -4.82 22.90 -3.27
N VAL A 44 -4.92 22.78 -4.59
CA VAL A 44 -6.19 22.69 -5.32
C VAL A 44 -6.04 21.73 -6.50
N GLY A 45 -7.04 20.88 -6.74
CA GLY A 45 -6.97 19.85 -7.78
C GLY A 45 -8.08 18.81 -7.67
N MET A 46 -7.76 17.56 -8.01
CA MET A 46 -8.70 16.43 -8.03
C MET A 46 -8.23 15.29 -7.13
N GLN A 47 -9.17 14.50 -6.63
CA GLN A 47 -8.90 13.34 -5.78
C GLN A 47 -9.66 12.11 -6.28
N GLY A 48 -9.09 10.93 -6.04
CA GLY A 48 -9.70 9.64 -6.34
C GLY A 48 -9.83 9.34 -7.83
N VAL A 49 -8.95 9.87 -8.69
CA VAL A 49 -8.97 9.55 -10.12
C VAL A 49 -8.44 8.13 -10.31
N GLU A 50 -9.27 7.24 -10.87
CA GLU A 50 -8.92 5.84 -11.12
C GLU A 50 -8.17 5.70 -12.45
N VAL A 51 -6.97 5.14 -12.41
CA VAL A 51 -6.13 4.93 -13.61
C VAL A 51 -5.37 3.60 -13.56
N PRO A 52 -5.10 2.98 -14.72
CA PRO A 52 -4.13 1.90 -14.80
C PRO A 52 -2.71 2.45 -14.72
N VAL A 53 -1.87 1.87 -13.88
CA VAL A 53 -0.46 2.28 -13.71
C VAL A 53 0.46 1.12 -14.06
N ARG A 54 1.48 1.37 -14.87
CA ARG A 54 2.50 0.38 -15.21
C ARG A 54 3.69 0.54 -14.28
N LEU A 55 4.19 -0.55 -13.71
CA LEU A 55 5.31 -0.57 -12.77
C LEU A 55 6.50 -1.29 -13.40
N ALA A 56 7.71 -0.78 -13.13
CA ALA A 56 8.96 -1.50 -13.39
C ALA A 56 9.46 -2.13 -12.09
N GLU A 57 8.76 -3.15 -11.59
CA GLU A 57 9.13 -3.88 -10.38
C GLU A 57 9.37 -5.36 -10.72
N ALA A 58 10.31 -5.99 -10.02
CA ALA A 58 10.68 -7.38 -10.28
C ALA A 58 9.46 -8.31 -10.17
N GLY A 59 9.18 -9.09 -11.23
CA GLY A 59 8.06 -10.02 -11.26
C GLY A 59 6.68 -9.38 -11.53
N VAL A 60 6.61 -8.06 -11.70
CA VAL A 60 5.37 -7.34 -12.02
C VAL A 60 5.33 -7.07 -13.52
N ARG A 61 4.32 -7.64 -14.20
CA ARG A 61 4.17 -7.56 -15.67
C ARG A 61 2.78 -7.12 -16.10
N TYR A 62 1.98 -6.63 -15.16
CA TYR A 62 0.59 -6.25 -15.36
C TYR A 62 0.38 -4.81 -14.88
N PRO A 63 -0.54 -4.05 -15.48
CA PRO A 63 -0.92 -2.76 -14.94
C PRO A 63 -1.69 -2.93 -13.63
N VAL A 64 -1.42 -2.07 -12.64
CA VAL A 64 -2.17 -2.01 -11.38
C VAL A 64 -3.29 -0.99 -11.49
N HIS A 65 -4.43 -1.28 -10.86
CA HIS A 65 -5.48 -0.30 -10.65
C HIS A 65 -5.07 0.64 -9.50
N ALA A 66 -4.98 1.93 -9.77
CA ALA A 66 -4.55 2.93 -8.80
C ALA A 66 -5.56 4.06 -8.64
N HIS A 67 -5.60 4.65 -7.44
CA HIS A 67 -6.27 5.91 -7.17
C HIS A 67 -5.23 7.02 -7.11
N VAL A 68 -5.48 8.13 -7.79
CA VAL A 68 -4.56 9.26 -7.87
C VAL A 68 -5.26 10.55 -7.44
N ASP A 69 -4.61 11.24 -6.51
CA ASP A 69 -4.89 12.62 -6.17
C ASP A 69 -3.80 13.49 -6.80
N LEU A 70 -4.17 14.57 -7.47
CA LEU A 70 -3.23 15.47 -8.15
C LEU A 70 -3.65 16.92 -7.99
N GLN A 71 -2.72 17.74 -7.52
CA GLN A 71 -2.99 19.10 -7.08
C GLN A 71 -1.80 20.02 -7.37
N VAL A 72 -2.08 21.30 -7.56
CA VAL A 72 -1.08 22.38 -7.60
C VAL A 72 -1.39 23.39 -6.50
N ASP A 73 -0.43 24.23 -6.15
CA ASP A 73 -0.69 25.37 -5.29
C ASP A 73 -1.42 26.49 -6.03
N LEU A 74 -2.18 27.30 -5.31
CA LEU A 74 -2.78 28.54 -5.82
C LEU A 74 -2.40 29.69 -4.88
N ALA A 75 -1.15 30.12 -5.02
CA ALA A 75 -0.54 31.09 -4.12
C ALA A 75 -1.08 32.51 -4.31
N ASP A 76 -1.49 32.87 -5.53
CA ASP A 76 -2.05 34.18 -5.85
C ASP A 76 -3.54 34.26 -5.42
N PRO A 77 -3.88 35.04 -4.38
CA PRO A 77 -5.25 35.11 -3.87
C PRO A 77 -6.24 35.79 -4.83
N SER A 78 -5.75 36.47 -5.87
CA SER A 78 -6.60 37.16 -6.86
C SER A 78 -7.13 36.20 -7.93
N VAL A 79 -6.42 35.09 -8.18
CA VAL A 79 -6.82 34.06 -9.14
C VAL A 79 -7.98 33.26 -8.57
N LYS A 80 -9.10 33.21 -9.30
CA LYS A 80 -10.33 32.54 -8.82
C LYS A 80 -10.22 31.01 -8.78
N GLY A 81 -9.41 30.41 -9.65
CA GLY A 81 -9.21 28.97 -9.67
C GLY A 81 -8.25 28.49 -10.75
N ILE A 82 -8.03 27.17 -10.77
CA ILE A 82 -7.17 26.51 -11.76
C ILE A 82 -7.99 25.84 -12.87
N HIS A 83 -7.33 25.53 -13.98
CA HIS A 83 -7.91 24.76 -15.07
C HIS A 83 -7.82 23.24 -14.82
N MET A 84 -8.73 22.71 -13.99
CA MET A 84 -8.76 21.29 -13.59
C MET A 84 -8.55 20.27 -14.71
N SER A 85 -9.15 20.51 -15.89
CA SER A 85 -9.03 19.58 -17.02
C SER A 85 -7.60 19.39 -17.53
N ARG A 86 -6.70 20.35 -17.31
CA ARG A 86 -5.28 20.25 -17.71
C ARG A 86 -4.59 19.15 -16.90
N LEU A 87 -4.81 19.11 -15.59
CA LEU A 87 -4.34 18.07 -14.69
C LEU A 87 -4.78 16.66 -15.14
N TYR A 88 -6.07 16.51 -15.47
CA TYR A 88 -6.62 15.21 -15.88
C TYR A 88 -5.98 14.72 -17.18
N ARG A 89 -5.84 15.59 -18.20
CA ARG A 89 -5.25 15.23 -19.49
C ARG A 89 -3.77 14.84 -19.37
N LEU A 90 -3.03 15.48 -18.45
CA LEU A 90 -1.64 15.12 -18.16
C LEU A 90 -1.57 13.73 -17.53
N LEU A 91 -2.41 13.45 -16.53
CA LEU A 91 -2.49 12.13 -15.90
C LEU A 91 -2.91 11.04 -16.89
N ASP A 92 -3.92 11.30 -17.72
CA ASP A 92 -4.44 10.36 -18.72
C ASP A 92 -3.34 9.93 -19.71
N ARG A 93 -2.64 10.92 -20.29
CA ARG A 93 -1.47 10.67 -21.16
C ARG A 93 -0.36 9.91 -20.44
N TYR A 94 -0.11 10.25 -19.17
CA TYR A 94 0.88 9.57 -18.36
C TYR A 94 0.52 8.09 -18.16
N ALA A 95 -0.71 7.80 -17.75
CA ALA A 95 -1.21 6.44 -17.51
C ALA A 95 -1.18 5.57 -18.79
N GLU A 96 -1.39 6.18 -19.97
CA GLU A 96 -1.36 5.46 -21.24
C GLU A 96 0.06 5.09 -21.71
N HIS A 97 1.03 5.99 -21.50
CA HIS A 97 2.33 5.91 -22.17
C HIS A 97 3.54 5.70 -21.25
N GLN A 98 3.42 6.00 -19.96
CA GLN A 98 4.56 5.99 -19.05
C GLN A 98 4.59 4.76 -18.16
N ILE A 99 5.80 4.43 -17.72
CA ILE A 99 6.05 3.49 -16.62
C ILE A 99 6.35 4.34 -15.38
N LEU A 100 5.79 3.97 -14.25
CA LEU A 100 5.99 4.64 -12.97
C LEU A 100 7.45 4.52 -12.53
N SER A 101 8.11 5.67 -12.40
CA SER A 101 9.48 5.83 -11.90
C SER A 101 9.63 7.21 -11.28
N PRO A 102 10.67 7.48 -10.48
CA PRO A 102 10.96 8.83 -9.99
C PRO A 102 11.06 9.86 -11.12
N ASP A 103 11.78 9.56 -12.20
CA ASP A 103 11.98 10.47 -13.33
C ASP A 103 10.66 10.82 -14.03
N THR A 104 9.83 9.82 -14.35
CA THR A 104 8.57 10.03 -15.05
C THR A 104 7.54 10.75 -14.17
N LEU A 105 7.55 10.52 -12.84
CA LEU A 105 6.75 11.29 -11.89
C LEU A 105 7.21 12.74 -11.78
N GLY A 106 8.52 12.97 -11.72
CA GLY A 106 9.10 14.32 -11.72
C GLY A 106 8.64 15.11 -12.95
N ALA A 107 8.77 14.53 -14.14
CA ALA A 107 8.33 15.13 -15.39
C ALA A 107 6.81 15.41 -15.43
N LEU A 108 5.98 14.52 -14.88
CA LEU A 108 4.53 14.75 -14.77
C LEU A 108 4.23 15.96 -13.87
N LEU A 109 4.85 16.02 -12.70
CA LEU A 109 4.62 17.10 -11.73
C LEU A 109 5.16 18.44 -12.24
N GLU A 110 6.30 18.44 -12.93
CA GLU A 110 6.84 19.62 -13.61
C GLU A 110 5.85 20.12 -14.68
N ALA A 111 5.36 19.23 -15.55
CA ALA A 111 4.36 19.58 -16.55
C ALA A 111 3.04 20.09 -15.95
N MET A 112 2.66 19.60 -14.76
CA MET A 112 1.51 20.16 -14.03
C MET A 112 1.74 21.62 -13.65
N VAL A 113 2.92 21.98 -13.13
CA VAL A 113 3.28 23.37 -12.82
C VAL A 113 3.35 24.21 -14.10
N GLU A 114 4.05 23.75 -15.14
CA GLU A 114 4.19 24.47 -16.41
C GLU A 114 2.83 24.76 -17.06
N SER A 115 1.90 23.80 -16.99
CA SER A 115 0.54 23.96 -17.53
C SER A 115 -0.36 24.88 -16.71
N HIS A 116 0.08 25.39 -15.55
CA HIS A 116 -0.67 26.28 -14.66
C HIS A 116 0.12 27.56 -14.31
N LEU A 117 1.09 27.95 -15.14
CA LEU A 117 1.82 29.20 -14.95
C LEU A 117 0.91 30.44 -15.02
N ASP A 118 -0.20 30.36 -15.77
CA ASP A 118 -1.24 31.38 -15.83
C ASP A 118 -2.04 31.52 -14.53
N CYS A 119 -1.98 30.51 -13.65
CA CYS A 119 -2.52 30.55 -12.28
C CYS A 119 -1.45 30.85 -11.22
N HIS A 120 -0.22 31.17 -11.64
CA HIS A 120 0.94 31.39 -10.76
C HIS A 120 1.26 30.20 -9.83
N SER A 121 0.90 28.98 -10.24
CA SER A 121 1.30 27.77 -9.52
C SER A 121 2.82 27.58 -9.61
N SER A 122 3.44 27.19 -8.50
CA SER A 122 4.88 26.96 -8.36
C SER A 122 5.22 25.55 -7.88
N ARG A 123 4.20 24.81 -7.45
CA ARG A 123 4.31 23.49 -6.82
C ARG A 123 3.24 22.57 -7.35
N ALA A 124 3.58 21.29 -7.45
CA ALA A 124 2.64 20.23 -7.72
C ALA A 124 2.82 19.11 -6.70
N ARG A 125 1.74 18.42 -6.37
CA ARG A 125 1.79 17.17 -5.62
C ARG A 125 0.92 16.11 -6.24
N LEU A 126 1.31 14.87 -6.02
CA LEU A 126 0.58 13.70 -6.43
C LEU A 126 0.65 12.64 -5.33
N THR A 127 -0.51 12.12 -4.94
CA THR A 127 -0.62 10.95 -4.09
C THR A 127 -1.19 9.80 -4.91
N LEU A 128 -0.53 8.65 -4.91
CA LEU A 128 -0.93 7.49 -5.71
C LEU A 128 -1.01 6.26 -4.81
N SER A 129 -2.15 5.56 -4.82
CA SER A 129 -2.40 4.40 -3.96
C SER A 129 -2.88 3.20 -4.78
N PHE A 130 -2.30 2.03 -4.54
CA PHE A 130 -2.66 0.78 -5.23
C PHE A 130 -2.30 -0.45 -4.39
N ASN A 131 -2.76 -1.62 -4.84
CA ASN A 131 -2.36 -2.92 -4.29
C ASN A 131 -1.35 -3.59 -5.22
N LEU A 132 -0.15 -3.85 -4.70
CA LEU A 132 0.89 -4.59 -5.41
C LEU A 132 0.71 -6.09 -5.18
N LEU A 133 0.40 -6.87 -6.22
CA LEU A 133 0.24 -8.32 -6.14
C LEU A 133 1.53 -9.06 -6.50
N CYS A 134 2.13 -9.75 -5.54
CA CYS A 134 3.40 -10.45 -5.75
C CYS A 134 3.26 -11.95 -5.51
N ARG A 135 4.04 -12.74 -6.25
CA ARG A 135 4.19 -14.17 -5.97
C ARG A 135 5.12 -14.34 -4.78
N ARG A 136 4.67 -15.08 -3.76
CA ARG A 136 5.49 -15.50 -2.63
C ARG A 136 5.61 -17.02 -2.59
N PRO A 137 6.83 -17.57 -2.48
CA PRO A 137 7.02 -19.00 -2.32
C PRO A 137 6.46 -19.47 -0.98
N ALA A 138 6.08 -20.74 -0.91
CA ALA A 138 5.83 -21.40 0.37
C ALA A 138 7.14 -21.50 1.18
N LEU A 139 7.04 -21.70 2.50
CA LEU A 139 8.21 -21.74 3.38
C LEU A 139 9.19 -22.86 3.03
N ILE A 140 8.68 -24.07 2.74
CA ILE A 140 9.53 -25.23 2.52
C ILE A 140 9.12 -26.07 1.30
N THR A 141 7.86 -26.02 0.87
CA THR A 141 7.43 -26.77 -0.32
C THR A 141 7.99 -26.12 -1.59
N GLU A 142 8.98 -26.76 -2.20
CA GLU A 142 9.57 -26.34 -3.47
C GLU A 142 8.51 -26.22 -4.58
N GLY A 143 8.64 -25.16 -5.40
CA GLY A 143 7.74 -24.88 -6.52
C GLY A 143 6.33 -24.41 -6.14
N LEU A 144 5.95 -24.45 -4.86
CA LEU A 144 4.66 -23.92 -4.39
C LEU A 144 4.76 -22.42 -4.15
N SER A 145 3.82 -21.66 -4.71
CA SER A 145 3.72 -20.22 -4.50
C SER A 145 2.28 -19.74 -4.63
N GLY A 146 1.98 -18.60 -4.01
CA GLY A 146 0.67 -17.95 -4.13
C GLY A 146 0.80 -16.43 -4.23
N TRP A 147 -0.32 -15.77 -4.49
CA TRP A 147 -0.39 -14.32 -4.61
C TRP A 147 -0.59 -13.66 -3.25
N LYS A 148 0.19 -12.62 -2.96
CA LYS A 148 0.05 -11.76 -1.78
C LYS A 148 -0.09 -10.32 -2.22
N SER A 149 -1.01 -9.59 -1.58
CA SER A 149 -1.26 -8.17 -1.83
C SER A 149 -0.53 -7.32 -0.81
N TYR A 150 0.14 -6.27 -1.27
CA TYR A 150 0.75 -5.24 -0.46
C TYR A 150 0.13 -3.89 -0.83
N PRO A 151 -0.68 -3.27 0.06
CA PRO A 151 -1.10 -1.90 -0.12
C PRO A 151 0.13 -0.98 -0.18
N VAL A 152 0.20 -0.16 -1.23
CA VAL A 152 1.30 0.78 -1.48
C VAL A 152 0.73 2.18 -1.67
N LYS A 153 1.43 3.17 -1.13
CA LYS A 153 1.15 4.60 -1.31
C LYS A 153 2.42 5.33 -1.70
N LEU A 154 2.33 6.21 -2.70
CA LEU A 154 3.38 7.15 -3.08
C LEU A 154 2.89 8.55 -2.77
N ASP A 155 3.74 9.36 -2.17
CA ASP A 155 3.52 10.78 -1.97
C ASP A 155 4.66 11.56 -2.65
N ALA A 156 4.34 12.25 -3.73
CA ALA A 156 5.30 12.97 -4.56
C ALA A 156 4.99 14.47 -4.53
N THR A 157 6.01 15.30 -4.35
CA THR A 157 5.90 16.76 -4.42
C THR A 157 7.01 17.32 -5.29
N TRP A 158 6.65 18.24 -6.17
CA TRP A 158 7.57 19.03 -6.98
C TRP A 158 7.61 20.46 -6.48
N HIS A 159 8.80 20.96 -6.18
CA HIS A 159 9.03 22.33 -5.75
C HIS A 159 10.45 22.75 -6.09
N ALA A 160 10.62 23.97 -6.63
CA ALA A 160 11.92 24.56 -6.95
C ALA A 160 12.83 23.63 -7.81
N GLY A 161 12.24 22.97 -8.81
CA GLY A 161 12.96 22.09 -9.74
C GLY A 161 13.38 20.74 -9.14
N ARG A 162 12.82 20.35 -7.99
CA ARG A 162 13.18 19.12 -7.29
C ARG A 162 11.96 18.27 -6.99
N LEU A 163 12.12 16.96 -7.18
CA LEU A 163 11.19 15.94 -6.73
C LEU A 163 11.53 15.50 -5.31
N CYS A 164 10.53 15.54 -4.44
CA CYS A 164 10.53 14.89 -3.14
C CYS A 164 9.53 13.73 -3.19
N LEU A 165 10.00 12.50 -3.04
CA LEU A 165 9.18 11.30 -3.19
C LEU A 165 9.32 10.39 -1.97
N ASP A 166 8.18 10.07 -1.35
CA ASP A 166 8.06 8.99 -0.38
C ASP A 166 7.31 7.81 -0.98
N VAL A 167 7.75 6.60 -0.62
CA VAL A 167 7.03 5.35 -0.89
C VAL A 167 6.66 4.72 0.45
N SER A 168 5.44 4.20 0.54
CA SER A 168 4.93 3.50 1.71
C SER A 168 4.36 2.14 1.32
N ALA A 169 4.50 1.15 2.19
CA ALA A 169 3.94 -0.18 2.01
C ALA A 169 3.43 -0.77 3.33
N ASP A 170 2.31 -1.49 3.25
CA ASP A 170 1.77 -2.29 4.36
C ASP A 170 2.21 -3.75 4.23
N ILE A 171 2.96 -4.23 5.22
CA ILE A 171 3.44 -5.61 5.29
C ILE A 171 2.68 -6.34 6.38
N THR A 172 1.89 -7.34 5.98
CA THR A 172 1.19 -8.24 6.91
C THR A 172 2.08 -9.39 7.36
N TYR A 173 2.13 -9.62 8.67
CA TYR A 173 2.91 -10.68 9.31
C TYR A 173 2.15 -11.31 10.49
N SER A 174 2.72 -12.35 11.10
CA SER A 174 2.21 -13.00 12.30
C SER A 174 3.05 -12.61 13.51
N SER A 175 2.41 -12.18 14.59
CA SER A 175 3.07 -11.92 15.86
C SER A 175 2.56 -12.88 16.94
N THR A 176 3.46 -13.31 17.82
CA THR A 176 3.13 -14.13 19.00
C THR A 176 3.68 -13.44 20.23
N CYS A 177 2.82 -13.21 21.22
CA CYS A 177 3.17 -12.43 22.40
C CYS A 177 4.15 -13.18 23.32
N PRO A 178 5.35 -12.62 23.62
CA PRO A 178 6.31 -13.22 24.53
C PRO A 178 5.73 -13.49 25.92
N CYS A 179 4.94 -12.55 26.46
CA CYS A 179 4.26 -12.69 27.74
C CYS A 179 3.32 -13.90 27.76
N SER A 180 2.43 -13.99 26.76
CA SER A 180 1.46 -15.09 26.68
C SER A 180 2.14 -16.45 26.52
N ALA A 181 3.21 -16.51 25.72
CA ALA A 181 4.04 -17.71 25.56
C ALA A 181 4.75 -18.12 26.86
N ALA A 182 5.24 -17.16 27.65
CA ALA A 182 5.82 -17.44 28.96
C ALA A 182 4.78 -18.01 29.93
N LEU A 183 3.60 -17.38 30.05
CA LEU A 183 2.52 -17.85 30.91
C LEU A 183 2.00 -19.23 30.51
N SER A 184 1.86 -19.50 29.20
CA SER A 184 1.44 -20.81 28.71
C SER A 184 2.43 -21.91 29.09
N ARG A 185 3.74 -21.62 29.05
CA ARG A 185 4.79 -22.56 29.51
C ARG A 185 4.73 -22.79 31.02
N GLN A 186 4.49 -21.75 31.83
CA GLN A 186 4.35 -21.90 33.28
C GLN A 186 3.14 -22.78 33.65
N LEU A 187 2.03 -22.65 32.93
CA LEU A 187 0.85 -23.51 33.13
C LEU A 187 1.16 -24.98 32.78
N LEU A 188 1.88 -25.21 31.68
CA LEU A 188 2.33 -26.56 31.30
C LEU A 188 3.32 -27.16 32.33
N GLU A 189 4.25 -26.36 32.84
CA GLU A 189 5.20 -26.73 33.90
C GLU A 189 4.45 -27.13 35.20
N GLY A 190 3.45 -26.34 35.57
CA GLY A 190 2.58 -26.65 36.72
C GLY A 190 1.82 -27.96 36.53
N ALA A 191 1.24 -28.19 35.35
CA ALA A 191 0.55 -29.44 35.02
C ALA A 191 1.49 -30.65 35.05
N PHE A 192 2.71 -30.50 34.54
CA PHE A 192 3.73 -31.55 34.60
C PHE A 192 4.09 -31.88 36.05
N THR A 193 4.37 -30.87 36.86
CA THR A 193 4.73 -31.04 38.28
C THR A 193 3.60 -31.68 39.08
N ALA A 194 2.35 -31.29 38.83
CA ALA A 194 1.18 -31.91 39.46
C ALA A 194 1.06 -33.40 39.11
N ARG A 195 1.39 -33.79 37.87
CA ARG A 195 1.27 -35.16 37.37
C ARG A 195 2.43 -36.07 37.80
N PHE A 196 3.66 -35.56 37.80
CA PHE A 196 4.86 -36.37 37.95
C PHE A 196 5.70 -36.03 39.19
N GLY A 197 5.44 -34.91 39.87
CA GLY A 197 6.31 -34.37 40.94
C GLY A 197 6.46 -35.23 42.20
N ARG A 198 5.68 -36.31 42.35
CA ARG A 198 5.81 -37.29 43.44
C ARG A 198 6.58 -38.56 43.04
N GLN A 199 7.00 -38.67 41.78
CA GLN A 199 7.69 -39.85 41.26
C GLN A 199 9.21 -39.64 41.32
N SER A 200 9.94 -40.63 41.85
CA SER A 200 11.41 -40.60 41.89
C SER A 200 12.05 -40.92 40.53
N PHE A 201 11.30 -41.57 39.64
CA PHE A 201 11.68 -41.88 38.27
C PHE A 201 10.47 -41.68 37.35
N VAL A 202 10.68 -41.02 36.22
CA VAL A 202 9.65 -40.81 35.20
C VAL A 202 10.16 -41.37 33.88
N ASP A 203 9.41 -42.31 33.30
CA ASP A 203 9.75 -42.93 32.02
C ASP A 203 9.60 -41.90 30.87
N PRO A 204 10.64 -41.68 30.04
CA PRO A 204 10.55 -40.82 28.86
C PRO A 204 9.37 -41.13 27.93
N MET A 205 8.95 -42.40 27.81
CA MET A 205 7.78 -42.76 26.98
C MET A 205 6.45 -42.34 27.59
N GLN A 206 6.36 -42.38 28.92
CA GLN A 206 5.22 -41.84 29.64
C GLN A 206 5.15 -40.32 29.47
N VAL A 207 6.29 -39.62 29.58
CA VAL A 207 6.36 -38.16 29.37
C VAL A 207 5.98 -37.80 27.94
N ALA A 208 6.52 -38.50 26.94
CA ALA A 208 6.22 -38.24 25.54
C ALA A 208 4.73 -38.43 25.21
N THR A 209 4.09 -39.44 25.80
CA THR A 209 2.65 -39.68 25.66
C THR A 209 1.86 -38.56 26.32
N TRP A 210 2.21 -38.20 27.56
CA TRP A 210 1.56 -37.10 28.28
C TRP A 210 1.70 -35.77 27.54
N LEU A 211 2.89 -35.44 27.02
CA LEU A 211 3.12 -34.23 26.23
C LEU A 211 2.28 -34.23 24.95
N ARG A 212 2.10 -35.38 24.30
CA ARG A 212 1.26 -35.45 23.08
C ARG A 212 -0.19 -35.04 23.35
N GLU A 213 -0.69 -35.35 24.54
CA GLU A 213 -2.05 -35.04 24.97
C GLU A 213 -2.17 -33.66 25.61
N ASN A 214 -1.11 -33.18 26.26
CA ASN A 214 -1.16 -32.03 27.17
C ASN A 214 -0.23 -30.87 26.78
N ALA A 215 0.61 -30.96 25.74
CA ALA A 215 1.52 -29.87 25.37
C ALA A 215 0.79 -28.56 25.02
N SER A 216 -0.48 -28.65 24.61
CA SER A 216 -1.38 -27.50 24.41
C SER A 216 -2.25 -27.18 25.64
N PHE A 217 -1.76 -27.48 26.86
CA PHE A 217 -2.47 -27.22 28.12
C PHE A 217 -2.93 -25.75 28.23
N ALA A 218 -2.10 -24.84 27.74
CA ALA A 218 -2.43 -23.45 27.48
C ALA A 218 -1.87 -23.05 26.12
N THR A 219 -2.66 -22.34 25.33
CA THR A 219 -2.25 -21.88 24.00
C THR A 219 -1.94 -20.38 24.09
N PRO A 220 -0.70 -19.96 23.78
CA PRO A 220 -0.40 -18.55 23.73
C PRO A 220 -1.11 -17.88 22.57
N HIS A 221 -1.50 -16.62 22.74
CA HIS A 221 -2.12 -15.90 21.66
C HIS A 221 -1.11 -15.48 20.59
N SER A 222 -1.55 -15.59 19.35
CA SER A 222 -0.87 -15.15 18.15
C SER A 222 -1.89 -14.50 17.22
N GLN A 223 -1.48 -13.48 16.48
CA GLN A 223 -2.39 -12.69 15.67
C GLN A 223 -1.78 -12.24 14.36
N ARG A 224 -2.65 -11.83 13.44
CA ARG A 224 -2.24 -11.06 12.26
C ARG A 224 -1.85 -9.65 12.71
N SER A 225 -0.79 -9.11 12.12
CA SER A 225 -0.27 -7.78 12.42
C SER A 225 0.15 -7.09 11.13
N VAL A 226 0.23 -5.76 11.17
CA VAL A 226 0.63 -4.94 10.01
C VAL A 226 1.76 -4.01 10.43
N ALA A 227 2.81 -3.97 9.61
CA ALA A 227 3.83 -2.94 9.64
C ALA A 227 3.63 -2.04 8.41
N THR A 228 3.24 -0.79 8.64
CA THR A 228 3.23 0.27 7.64
C THR A 228 4.60 0.94 7.67
N VAL A 229 5.34 0.85 6.58
CA VAL A 229 6.64 1.51 6.44
C VAL A 229 6.53 2.60 5.41
N GLN A 230 7.21 3.72 5.63
CA GLN A 230 7.38 4.82 4.68
C GLN A 230 8.86 5.15 4.60
N VAL A 231 9.38 5.36 3.40
CA VAL A 231 10.79 5.71 3.17
C VAL A 231 10.93 6.81 2.11
N ARG A 232 11.94 7.66 2.29
CA ARG A 232 12.32 8.69 1.32
C ARG A 232 13.12 8.06 0.20
N VAL A 233 12.60 8.17 -1.03
CA VAL A 233 13.32 7.79 -2.24
C VAL A 233 14.44 8.80 -2.49
N ALA A 234 15.64 8.32 -2.81
CA ALA A 234 16.79 9.18 -3.09
C ALA A 234 16.56 10.00 -4.37
N GLU A 235 17.04 11.25 -4.42
CA GLU A 235 16.84 12.15 -5.57
C GLU A 235 17.37 11.55 -6.89
N GLN A 236 18.44 10.74 -6.82
CA GLN A 236 19.08 10.09 -7.95
C GLN A 236 18.58 8.66 -8.25
N ALA A 237 17.52 8.21 -7.57
CA ALA A 237 17.00 6.86 -7.76
C ALA A 237 16.29 6.74 -9.11
N THR A 238 16.61 5.69 -9.87
CA THR A 238 15.95 5.38 -11.15
C THR A 238 14.71 4.50 -10.97
N GLU A 239 14.57 3.86 -9.81
CA GLU A 239 13.50 2.92 -9.48
C GLU A 239 12.91 3.24 -8.10
N LEU A 240 11.66 2.81 -7.86
CA LEU A 240 10.99 3.00 -6.57
C LEU A 240 11.52 2.04 -5.49
N GLY A 241 11.95 0.84 -5.89
CA GLY A 241 12.48 -0.17 -4.98
C GLY A 241 11.42 -0.77 -4.04
N LEU A 242 10.16 -0.87 -4.48
CA LEU A 242 9.06 -1.36 -3.63
C LEU A 242 9.30 -2.80 -3.18
N MET A 243 9.73 -3.68 -4.10
CA MET A 243 10.01 -5.08 -3.75
C MET A 243 11.18 -5.20 -2.77
N THR A 244 12.22 -4.40 -2.95
CA THR A 244 13.38 -4.36 -2.05
C THR A 244 12.96 -3.93 -0.64
N LEU A 245 12.11 -2.90 -0.53
CA LEU A 245 11.55 -2.44 0.74
C LEU A 245 10.71 -3.55 1.40
N ILE A 246 9.76 -4.13 0.67
CA ILE A 246 8.88 -5.18 1.20
C ILE A 246 9.69 -6.38 1.68
N ASP A 247 10.66 -6.84 0.90
CA ASP A 247 11.48 -8.01 1.23
C ASP A 247 12.36 -7.74 2.46
N ALA A 248 12.93 -6.54 2.58
CA ALA A 248 13.70 -6.14 3.77
C ALA A 248 12.83 -6.15 5.03
N VAL A 249 11.59 -5.67 4.95
CA VAL A 249 10.65 -5.65 6.08
C VAL A 249 10.18 -7.06 6.43
N GLU A 250 9.82 -7.90 5.45
CA GLU A 250 9.43 -9.29 5.70
C GLU A 250 10.56 -10.09 6.34
N GLN A 251 11.81 -9.88 5.88
CA GLN A 251 12.99 -10.50 6.46
C GLN A 251 13.22 -10.03 7.90
N ALA A 252 13.08 -8.73 8.18
CA ALA A 252 13.26 -8.18 9.52
C ALA A 252 12.20 -8.68 10.51
N LEU A 253 10.95 -8.81 10.07
CA LEU A 253 9.86 -9.35 10.88
C LEU A 253 10.00 -10.85 11.10
N GLY A 254 10.42 -11.60 10.08
CA GLY A 254 10.78 -13.02 10.20
C GLY A 254 9.59 -13.98 10.32
N THR A 255 8.34 -13.51 10.24
CA THR A 255 7.11 -14.32 10.28
C THR A 255 6.09 -13.85 9.24
N PRO A 256 6.46 -13.81 7.94
CA PRO A 256 5.54 -13.35 6.90
C PRO A 256 4.31 -14.27 6.82
N VAL A 257 3.12 -13.70 6.64
CA VAL A 257 1.93 -14.51 6.37
C VAL A 257 2.09 -15.29 5.07
N GLN A 258 1.66 -16.53 5.09
CA GLN A 258 1.81 -17.46 3.96
C GLN A 258 0.62 -17.39 3.00
N THR A 259 0.86 -17.79 1.76
CA THR A 259 -0.17 -17.84 0.71
C THR A 259 -0.64 -19.29 0.50
N ALA A 260 -0.03 -20.01 -0.44
CA ALA A 260 -0.25 -21.44 -0.63
C ALA A 260 0.65 -22.23 0.32
N VAL A 261 0.06 -23.14 1.11
CA VAL A 261 0.77 -23.98 2.08
C VAL A 261 0.34 -25.44 1.98
N LYS A 262 1.27 -26.35 2.28
CA LYS A 262 0.97 -27.74 2.65
C LYS A 262 1.14 -27.91 4.17
N ARG A 263 0.72 -29.04 4.71
CA ARG A 263 0.90 -29.39 6.14
C ARG A 263 2.33 -29.20 6.65
N ALA A 264 3.32 -29.50 5.80
CA ALA A 264 4.72 -29.33 6.15
C ALA A 264 5.08 -27.83 6.32
N ASP A 265 4.55 -26.95 5.47
CA ASP A 265 4.71 -25.49 5.59
C ASP A 265 3.99 -24.95 6.83
N GLU A 266 2.80 -25.46 7.15
CA GLU A 266 2.07 -25.08 8.38
C GLU A 266 2.89 -25.44 9.63
N GLN A 267 3.51 -26.62 9.66
CA GLN A 267 4.41 -27.01 10.76
C GLN A 267 5.64 -26.11 10.82
N ALA A 268 6.24 -25.77 9.67
CA ALA A 268 7.38 -24.85 9.61
C ALA A 268 7.00 -23.45 10.11
N PHE A 269 5.81 -22.97 9.74
CA PHE A 269 5.28 -21.68 10.19
C PHE A 269 4.96 -21.66 11.69
N ALA A 270 4.41 -22.75 12.24
CA ALA A 270 4.19 -22.90 13.67
C ALA A 270 5.52 -22.85 14.46
N ARG A 271 6.57 -23.52 13.95
CA ARG A 271 7.92 -23.45 14.52
C ARG A 271 8.46 -22.02 14.47
N LEU A 272 8.32 -21.34 13.32
CA LEU A 272 8.81 -19.98 13.12
C LEU A 272 8.16 -18.99 14.09
N ASN A 273 6.84 -19.05 14.27
CA ASN A 273 6.13 -18.25 15.28
C ASN A 273 6.60 -18.55 16.71
N GLY A 274 6.76 -19.83 17.06
CA GLY A 274 7.22 -20.21 18.39
C GLY A 274 8.66 -19.80 18.71
N GLN A 275 9.51 -19.63 17.69
CA GLN A 275 10.90 -19.21 17.83
C GLN A 275 11.09 -17.69 17.75
N ASN A 276 10.14 -16.95 17.15
CA ASN A 276 10.22 -15.52 16.92
C ASN A 276 9.09 -14.78 17.64
N LEU A 277 9.10 -14.86 18.97
CA LEU A 277 8.18 -14.12 19.83
C LEU A 277 8.54 -12.62 19.79
N MET A 278 7.55 -11.74 19.69
CA MET A 278 7.80 -10.30 19.58
C MET A 278 6.67 -9.46 20.19
N TYR A 279 7.06 -8.41 20.91
CA TYR A 279 6.14 -7.29 21.19
C TYR A 279 6.01 -6.38 19.97
N VAL A 280 5.02 -5.48 20.01
CA VAL A 280 4.81 -4.48 18.95
C VAL A 280 6.01 -3.54 18.84
N GLU A 281 6.67 -3.23 19.96
CA GLU A 281 7.88 -2.42 20.02
C GLU A 281 9.07 -3.14 19.41
N ASP A 282 9.19 -4.45 19.59
CA ASP A 282 10.28 -5.24 19.00
C ASP A 282 10.14 -5.27 17.48
N ALA A 283 8.93 -5.46 16.96
CA ALA A 283 8.66 -5.39 15.54
C ALA A 283 9.01 -4.01 14.97
N ALA A 284 8.58 -2.91 15.60
CA ALA A 284 8.91 -1.57 15.16
C ALA A 284 10.43 -1.32 15.13
N ARG A 285 11.15 -1.73 16.18
CA ARG A 285 12.62 -1.60 16.26
C ARG A 285 13.35 -2.43 15.21
N LYS A 286 12.98 -3.71 15.04
CA LYS A 286 13.59 -4.60 14.04
C LYS A 286 13.45 -4.03 12.64
N VAL A 287 12.25 -3.55 12.30
CA VAL A 287 11.98 -2.95 10.99
C VAL A 287 12.75 -1.65 10.82
N GLN A 288 12.72 -0.74 11.80
CA GLN A 288 13.47 0.52 11.71
C GLN A 288 14.98 0.28 11.54
N GLN A 289 15.55 -0.63 12.33
CA GLN A 289 16.95 -1.02 12.23
C GLN A 289 17.29 -1.60 10.84
N ALA A 290 16.37 -2.35 10.23
CA ALA A 290 16.56 -2.86 8.88
C ALA A 290 16.49 -1.76 7.81
N LEU A 291 15.82 -0.63 8.06
CA LEU A 291 15.76 0.50 7.12
C LEU A 291 16.89 1.52 7.34
N GLU A 292 17.49 1.51 8.53
CA GLU A 292 18.57 2.42 8.91
C GLU A 292 19.79 2.27 7.98
N GLY A 293 20.34 3.41 7.54
CA GLY A 293 21.46 3.47 6.60
C GLY A 293 21.13 3.12 5.15
N ARG A 294 19.95 2.54 4.86
CA ARG A 294 19.46 2.26 3.49
C ARG A 294 18.68 3.44 2.91
N TYR A 295 17.95 4.15 3.75
CA TYR A 295 17.13 5.28 3.37
C TYR A 295 17.49 6.51 4.19
N ALA A 296 17.45 7.69 3.57
CA ALA A 296 17.76 8.96 4.25
C ALA A 296 16.73 9.31 5.34
N ALA A 297 15.47 8.94 5.11
CA ALA A 297 14.41 9.01 6.10
C ALA A 297 13.50 7.78 5.98
N SER A 298 13.01 7.31 7.12
CA SER A 298 12.09 6.20 7.28
C SER A 298 11.18 6.41 8.49
N SER A 299 9.94 5.93 8.35
CA SER A 299 8.92 5.91 9.38
C SER A 299 8.31 4.52 9.39
N VAL A 300 8.14 3.96 10.59
CA VAL A 300 7.61 2.62 10.81
C VAL A 300 6.49 2.74 11.82
N SER A 301 5.30 2.32 11.42
CA SER A 301 4.13 2.17 12.30
C SER A 301 3.70 0.71 12.30
N VAL A 302 3.59 0.13 13.49
CA VAL A 302 3.23 -1.28 13.66
C VAL A 302 1.96 -1.37 14.48
N ARG A 303 1.05 -2.24 14.04
CA ARG A 303 -0.16 -2.62 14.77
C ARG A 303 -0.25 -4.13 14.91
N HIS A 304 -0.43 -4.59 16.15
CA HIS A 304 -0.84 -5.95 16.45
C HIS A 304 -2.34 -5.97 16.66
N PHE A 305 -3.06 -6.76 15.85
CA PHE A 305 -4.51 -6.93 15.98
C PHE A 305 -4.79 -7.92 17.10
N GLU A 306 -4.78 -7.42 18.34
CA GLU A 306 -4.84 -8.26 19.55
C GLU A 306 -6.07 -9.16 19.55
N SER A 307 -5.86 -10.47 19.72
CA SER A 307 -6.95 -11.45 19.68
C SER A 307 -7.77 -11.49 20.98
N LEU A 308 -7.22 -10.94 22.07
CA LEU A 308 -7.81 -10.92 23.41
C LEU A 308 -8.48 -9.57 23.72
N HIS A 309 -8.17 -8.52 22.96
CA HIS A 309 -8.65 -7.16 23.21
C HIS A 309 -9.52 -6.67 22.05
N PRO A 310 -10.48 -5.75 22.30
CA PRO A 310 -11.26 -5.11 21.25
C PRO A 310 -10.51 -3.96 20.55
N HIS A 311 -9.21 -3.82 20.80
CA HIS A 311 -8.36 -2.75 20.29
C HIS A 311 -6.96 -3.28 19.99
N ASP A 312 -6.23 -2.57 19.12
CA ASP A 312 -4.89 -2.95 18.68
C ASP A 312 -3.81 -2.44 19.65
N ALA A 313 -2.73 -3.19 19.81
CA ALA A 313 -1.48 -2.65 20.34
C ALA A 313 -0.71 -1.97 19.20
N ALA A 314 -0.15 -0.79 19.44
CA ALA A 314 0.51 0.02 18.41
C ALA A 314 1.83 0.61 18.88
N ALA A 315 2.80 0.69 17.97
CA ALA A 315 4.06 1.39 18.17
C ALA A 315 4.48 2.12 16.90
N GLN A 316 5.18 3.25 17.05
CA GLN A 316 5.69 4.03 15.93
C GLN A 316 7.09 4.55 16.22
N THR A 317 7.92 4.60 15.20
CA THR A 317 9.23 5.28 15.20
C THR A 317 9.46 5.95 13.85
N SER A 318 10.11 7.11 13.85
CA SER A 318 10.37 7.89 12.64
C SER A 318 11.63 8.72 12.82
N ASN A 319 12.42 8.85 11.77
CA ASN A 319 13.53 9.80 11.70
C ASN A 319 13.29 10.91 10.64
N TYR A 320 12.06 11.05 10.15
CA TYR A 320 11.67 12.24 9.39
C TYR A 320 11.81 13.47 10.30
N LEU A 321 12.48 14.51 9.81
CA LEU A 321 12.52 15.80 10.48
C LEU A 321 11.09 16.37 10.50
N SER A 322 10.55 16.59 11.70
CA SER A 322 9.26 17.23 11.95
C SER A 322 9.26 18.71 11.60
#